data_AF-A0A8J6SJD7-F1
#
_entry.id   AF-A0A8J6SJD7-F1
#
_cell.length_a   1.000
_cell.length_b   1.000
_cell.length_c   1.000
_cell.angle_alpha   90.00
_cell.angle_beta   90.00
_cell.angle_gamma   90.00
#
_symmetry.space_group_name_H-M   'P 1'
#
loop_
_entity.id
_entity.type
_entity.pdbx_description
1 polymer ?
#
loop_
_entity_poly.entity_id
_entity_poly.type
_entity_poly.pdbx_seq_one_letter_code
_entity_poly.pdbx_strand_id
1 'polypeptide(L)'
;MQLHEREVTLKLNSRPLRLVYLVRNREDLINAVTLYTHVWGGAANPVLPIPENETEVDTFKLVLQLIDPDYIFVPREGISSDVDKVLEELTALKRPISNQEIQRHINGSNSDLLLLSNGTLSHIGFILPYIYPNLLNESGIRLIKPSGSFSFELALQACVSTQFYQDYLVRHLAAKVFSTPQTVKELIKVSLLTARLQSPIWITMLRTTRKWDGLNPYITETNDEETLCLFLDDGKDIGIATAFWNCRWIFPYNKLFLPREAFLKDIESHASLIVEFMPSIRALFVTTPSSREDALTLCNILKNAFAAAGREILVKVAYRDFHFDAIPGTNSSGETLNFTRLITPDDSVRFEPPVPIGHQKTEFTFGYNVEVKLVSGRQLSMPSTQASSVLLTNELWQNSLLVTM
;
A
#
# COMPACT_ATOMS: atom_id res chain seq x y z
N MET A 1 29.00 -37.74 -14.43
CA MET A 1 28.09 -36.62 -14.10
C MET A 1 28.69 -35.37 -14.69
N GLN A 2 28.01 -34.76 -15.67
CA GLN A 2 28.51 -33.62 -16.43
C GLN A 2 28.47 -32.35 -15.56
N LEU A 3 29.57 -31.58 -15.53
CA LEU A 3 29.73 -30.35 -14.73
C LEU A 3 28.60 -29.31 -14.91
N HIS A 4 27.89 -29.33 -16.04
CA HIS A 4 26.77 -28.42 -16.31
C HIS A 4 25.51 -28.66 -15.47
N GLU A 5 25.37 -29.82 -14.81
CA GLU A 5 24.23 -30.06 -13.89
C GLU A 5 24.41 -29.39 -12.52
N ARG A 6 25.62 -28.93 -12.19
CA ARG A 6 25.95 -28.30 -10.90
C ARG A 6 26.03 -26.78 -10.95
N GLU A 7 25.41 -26.14 -11.94
CA GLU A 7 25.32 -24.68 -11.98
C GLU A 7 23.88 -24.22 -11.80
N VAL A 8 23.73 -23.15 -11.02
CA VAL A 8 22.48 -22.42 -10.85
C VAL A 8 22.64 -21.00 -11.36
N THR A 9 21.63 -20.51 -12.05
CA THR A 9 21.45 -19.09 -12.36
C THR A 9 20.39 -18.52 -11.43
N LEU A 10 20.78 -17.50 -10.68
CA LEU A 10 19.93 -16.74 -9.77
C LEU A 10 19.69 -15.37 -10.38
N LYS A 11 18.42 -14.99 -10.48
CA LYS A 11 18.01 -13.64 -10.83
C LYS A 11 17.40 -12.99 -9.59
N LEU A 12 18.09 -11.98 -9.08
CA LEU A 12 17.79 -11.32 -7.82
C LEU A 12 17.35 -9.90 -8.08
N ASN A 13 16.30 -9.48 -7.38
CA ASN A 13 15.87 -8.10 -7.40
C ASN A 13 15.43 -7.67 -6.00
N SER A 14 16.03 -6.60 -5.48
CA SER A 14 15.70 -6.10 -4.15
C SER A 14 14.31 -5.48 -4.13
N ARG A 15 13.66 -5.42 -2.98
CA ARG A 15 12.33 -4.82 -2.83
C ARG A 15 12.09 -4.32 -1.40
N PRO A 16 11.15 -3.39 -1.20
CA PRO A 16 10.59 -3.17 0.13
C PRO A 16 10.02 -4.45 0.73
N LEU A 17 9.93 -4.49 2.06
CA LEU A 17 9.18 -5.53 2.74
C LEU A 17 7.70 -5.42 2.37
N ARG A 18 7.07 -6.57 2.11
CA ARG A 18 5.63 -6.73 1.92
C ARG A 18 5.02 -6.84 3.31
N LEU A 19 4.47 -5.72 3.78
CA LEU A 19 3.86 -5.64 5.10
C LEU A 19 2.35 -5.72 4.94
N VAL A 20 1.70 -6.45 5.83
CA VAL A 20 0.24 -6.42 6.00
C VAL A 20 -0.04 -5.84 7.39
N TYR A 21 -1.03 -4.97 7.50
CA TYR A 21 -1.55 -4.51 8.79
C TYR A 21 -2.99 -4.97 8.94
N LEU A 22 -3.28 -5.72 10.01
CA LEU A 22 -4.64 -6.13 10.34
C LEU A 22 -5.34 -5.04 11.16
N VAL A 23 -6.55 -4.66 10.76
CA VAL A 23 -7.30 -3.59 11.42
C VAL A 23 -8.67 -4.08 11.86
N ARG A 24 -9.09 -3.65 13.05
CA ARG A 24 -10.45 -3.88 13.54
C ARG A 24 -11.28 -2.62 13.50
N ASN A 25 -10.64 -1.47 13.65
CA ASN A 25 -11.32 -0.20 13.82
C ASN A 25 -10.56 0.95 13.13
N ARG A 26 -11.12 2.15 13.24
CA ARG A 26 -10.54 3.37 12.65
C ARG A 26 -9.19 3.74 13.27
N GLU A 27 -8.98 3.49 14.56
CA GLU A 27 -7.71 3.78 15.21
C GLU A 27 -6.60 2.90 14.64
N ASP A 28 -6.84 1.59 14.50
CA ASP A 28 -5.89 0.67 13.87
C ASP A 28 -5.55 1.11 12.44
N LEU A 29 -6.56 1.53 11.67
CA LEU A 29 -6.35 2.03 10.31
C LEU A 29 -5.49 3.31 10.30
N ILE A 30 -5.74 4.26 11.20
CA ILE A 30 -4.90 5.45 11.33
C ILE A 30 -3.48 5.08 11.74
N ASN A 31 -3.30 4.11 12.64
CA ASN A 31 -1.99 3.60 13.03
C ASN A 31 -1.25 2.99 11.82
N ALA A 32 -1.94 2.18 11.03
CA ALA A 32 -1.40 1.57 9.82
C ALA A 32 -0.98 2.62 8.79
N VAL A 33 -1.85 3.58 8.48
CA VAL A 33 -1.56 4.67 7.54
C VAL A 33 -0.41 5.54 8.03
N THR A 34 -0.35 5.82 9.33
CA THR A 34 0.74 6.57 9.94
C THR A 34 2.06 5.83 9.78
N LEU A 35 2.11 4.54 10.09
CA LEU A 35 3.31 3.72 9.89
C LEU A 35 3.73 3.73 8.41
N TYR A 36 2.80 3.42 7.51
CA TYR A 36 3.08 3.31 6.08
C TYR A 36 3.46 4.63 5.41
N THR A 37 3.07 5.77 5.97
CA THR A 37 3.53 7.09 5.50
C THR A 37 5.03 7.30 5.68
N HIS A 38 5.65 6.57 6.62
CA HIS A 38 7.03 6.78 7.03
C HIS A 38 7.95 5.59 6.72
N VAL A 39 7.42 4.49 6.22
CA VAL A 39 8.18 3.26 5.94
C VAL A 39 8.42 3.13 4.45
N TRP A 40 9.63 2.74 4.04
CA TRP A 40 9.93 2.50 2.63
C TRP A 40 9.02 1.42 2.04
N GLY A 41 8.43 1.70 0.88
CA GLY A 41 7.42 0.85 0.27
C GLY A 41 6.06 0.86 0.98
N GLY A 42 5.88 1.63 2.06
CA GLY A 42 4.64 1.68 2.84
C GLY A 42 3.43 2.04 2.00
N ALA A 43 3.65 2.85 0.97
CA ALA A 43 2.65 3.11 -0.03
C ALA A 43 2.11 1.84 -0.69
N ALA A 44 2.86 0.79 -0.97
CA ALA A 44 2.31 -0.41 -1.60
C ALA A 44 1.64 -1.38 -0.62
N ASN A 45 1.77 -1.16 0.69
CA ASN A 45 1.40 -2.14 1.68
C ASN A 45 -0.13 -2.15 1.94
N PRO A 46 -0.75 -3.34 1.96
CA PRO A 46 -2.18 -3.48 2.22
C PRO A 46 -2.53 -3.34 3.70
N VAL A 47 -3.76 -2.90 3.94
CA VAL A 47 -4.40 -2.92 5.25
C VAL A 47 -5.66 -3.77 5.14
N LEU A 48 -5.74 -4.84 5.94
CA LEU A 48 -6.82 -5.81 5.83
C LEU A 48 -7.71 -5.75 7.07
N PRO A 49 -9.05 -5.67 6.91
CA PRO A 49 -9.95 -5.84 8.04
C PRO A 49 -9.81 -7.25 8.62
N ILE A 50 -9.90 -7.37 9.95
CA ILE A 50 -10.01 -8.68 10.60
C ILE A 50 -11.40 -9.25 10.28
N PRO A 51 -11.49 -10.46 9.71
CA PRO A 51 -12.77 -11.03 9.30
C PRO A 51 -13.65 -11.38 10.50
N GLU A 52 -14.96 -11.18 10.36
CA GLU A 52 -15.95 -11.38 11.44
C GLU A 52 -16.74 -12.69 11.29
N ASN A 53 -16.67 -13.34 10.14
CA ASN A 53 -17.39 -14.58 9.83
C ASN A 53 -16.59 -15.51 8.91
N GLU A 54 -17.06 -16.76 8.76
CA GLU A 54 -16.37 -17.81 7.98
C GLU A 54 -16.14 -17.43 6.52
N THR A 55 -17.10 -16.77 5.86
CA THR A 55 -16.97 -16.37 4.44
C THR A 55 -15.86 -15.32 4.26
N GLU A 56 -15.76 -14.38 5.19
CA GLU A 56 -14.69 -13.40 5.21
C GLU A 56 -13.33 -14.04 5.54
N VAL A 57 -13.29 -15.06 6.40
CA VAL A 57 -12.06 -15.80 6.72
C VAL A 57 -11.49 -16.49 5.48
N ASP A 58 -12.32 -17.12 4.65
CA ASP A 58 -11.88 -17.75 3.40
C ASP A 58 -11.30 -16.72 2.42
N THR A 59 -11.99 -15.59 2.25
CA THR A 59 -11.52 -14.49 1.40
C THR A 59 -10.21 -13.91 1.93
N PHE A 60 -10.12 -13.71 3.25
CA PHE A 60 -8.92 -13.23 3.93
C PHE A 60 -7.72 -14.16 3.72
N LYS A 61 -7.92 -15.48 3.81
CA LYS A 61 -6.89 -16.49 3.54
C LYS A 61 -6.37 -16.38 2.10
N LEU A 62 -7.29 -16.33 1.12
CA LEU A 62 -6.93 -16.20 -0.30
C LEU A 62 -6.15 -14.90 -0.57
N VAL A 63 -6.59 -13.78 0.00
CA VAL A 63 -5.93 -12.48 -0.16
C VAL A 63 -4.51 -12.51 0.44
N LEU A 64 -4.32 -13.08 1.63
CA LEU A 64 -2.99 -13.20 2.24
C LEU A 64 -2.05 -14.09 1.43
N GLN A 65 -2.55 -15.17 0.84
CA GLN A 65 -1.77 -16.02 -0.06
C GLN A 65 -1.34 -15.28 -1.34
N LEU A 66 -2.20 -14.42 -1.89
CA LEU A 66 -1.88 -13.60 -3.06
C LEU A 66 -0.87 -12.48 -2.74
N ILE A 67 -0.96 -11.89 -1.55
CA ILE A 67 -0.03 -10.84 -1.11
C ILE A 67 1.36 -11.42 -0.84
N ASP A 68 1.43 -12.63 -0.27
CA ASP A 68 2.67 -13.29 0.16
C ASP A 68 3.52 -12.36 1.05
N PRO A 69 3.03 -12.01 2.26
CA PRO A 69 3.66 -11.00 3.12
C PRO A 69 4.93 -11.51 3.82
N ASP A 70 5.90 -10.62 4.03
CA ASP A 70 7.06 -10.92 4.89
C ASP A 70 6.68 -10.76 6.37
N TYR A 71 5.90 -9.72 6.68
CA TYR A 71 5.42 -9.43 8.03
C TYR A 71 3.94 -9.08 8.05
N ILE A 72 3.26 -9.59 9.08
CA ILE A 72 1.86 -9.26 9.39
C ILE A 72 1.86 -8.57 10.76
N PHE A 73 1.50 -7.29 10.77
CA PHE A 73 1.23 -6.55 11.98
C PHE A 73 -0.17 -6.90 12.48
N VAL A 74 -0.22 -7.40 13.71
CA VAL A 74 -1.46 -7.81 14.36
C VAL A 74 -1.79 -6.85 15.52
N PRO A 75 -3.07 -6.50 15.72
CA PRO A 75 -3.49 -5.86 16.96
C PRO A 75 -3.12 -6.74 18.15
N ARG A 76 -2.79 -6.11 19.29
CA ARG A 76 -2.41 -6.85 20.51
C ARG A 76 -3.57 -7.67 21.09
N GLU A 77 -4.80 -7.29 20.79
CA GLU A 77 -6.02 -7.91 21.29
C GLU A 77 -7.04 -8.06 20.14
N GLY A 78 -7.86 -9.12 20.19
CA GLY A 78 -9.06 -9.21 19.35
C GLY A 78 -8.90 -9.95 18.03
N ILE A 79 -8.05 -10.98 17.97
CA ILE A 79 -8.03 -11.94 16.86
C ILE A 79 -8.82 -13.19 17.28
N SER A 80 -9.67 -13.70 16.38
CA SER A 80 -10.43 -14.93 16.60
C SER A 80 -9.55 -16.16 16.37
N SER A 81 -9.92 -17.29 16.97
CA SER A 81 -9.17 -18.55 16.81
C SER A 81 -9.06 -19.01 15.35
N ASP A 82 -10.03 -18.70 14.51
CA ASP A 82 -10.00 -19.11 13.10
C ASP A 82 -9.07 -18.22 12.28
N VAL A 83 -9.00 -16.93 12.59
CA VAL A 83 -7.99 -16.04 12.01
C VAL A 83 -6.59 -16.45 12.47
N ASP A 84 -6.41 -16.77 13.75
CA ASP A 84 -5.13 -17.25 14.27
C ASP A 84 -4.65 -18.51 13.55
N LYS A 85 -5.54 -19.50 13.29
CA LYS A 85 -5.21 -20.69 12.48
C LYS A 85 -4.75 -20.33 11.08
N VAL A 86 -5.46 -19.43 10.38
CA VAL A 86 -5.06 -18.97 9.05
C VAL A 86 -3.67 -18.33 9.11
N LEU A 87 -3.41 -17.50 10.12
CA LEU A 87 -2.10 -16.89 10.29
C LEU A 87 -1.03 -17.96 10.55
N GLU A 88 -1.27 -18.95 11.43
CA GLU A 88 -0.37 -20.08 11.74
C GLU A 88 0.11 -20.85 10.50
N GLU A 89 -0.75 -21.03 9.51
CA GLU A 89 -0.41 -21.69 8.24
C GLU A 89 0.52 -20.86 7.33
N LEU A 90 0.63 -19.55 7.57
CA LEU A 90 1.47 -18.68 6.73
C LEU A 90 2.95 -18.70 7.12
N THR A 91 3.76 -18.59 6.09
CA THR A 91 5.22 -18.42 6.16
C THR A 91 5.65 -17.02 6.62
N ALA A 92 4.71 -16.11 6.86
CA ALA A 92 4.97 -14.74 7.27
C ALA A 92 5.29 -14.61 8.77
N LEU A 93 6.15 -13.66 9.12
CA LEU A 93 6.41 -13.30 10.51
C LEU A 93 5.27 -12.46 11.07
N LYS A 94 4.73 -12.85 12.22
CA LYS A 94 3.65 -12.10 12.87
C LYS A 94 4.23 -11.26 13.98
N ARG A 95 3.78 -10.00 14.07
CA ARG A 95 4.24 -9.09 15.11
C ARG A 95 3.08 -8.27 15.68
N PRO A 96 2.76 -8.41 16.97
CA PRO A 96 1.93 -7.44 17.65
C PRO A 96 2.60 -6.08 17.66
N ILE A 97 1.87 -5.02 17.33
CA ILE A 97 2.41 -3.65 17.32
C ILE A 97 1.47 -2.70 18.05
N SER A 98 2.04 -1.87 18.92
CA SER A 98 1.29 -0.79 19.58
C SER A 98 1.44 0.55 18.84
N ASN A 99 0.47 1.44 19.00
CA ASN A 99 0.59 2.82 18.54
C ASN A 99 1.86 3.49 19.14
N GLN A 100 2.20 3.23 20.40
CA GLN A 100 3.41 3.79 21.01
C GLN A 100 4.69 3.37 20.28
N GLU A 101 4.80 2.11 19.86
CA GLU A 101 5.94 1.63 19.05
C GLU A 101 5.97 2.32 17.68
N ILE A 102 4.82 2.49 17.03
CA ILE A 102 4.72 3.23 15.76
C ILE A 102 5.17 4.67 15.95
N GLN A 103 4.68 5.37 16.97
CA GLN A 103 5.06 6.76 17.25
C GLN A 103 6.56 6.89 17.54
N ARG A 104 7.16 5.96 18.29
CA ARG A 104 8.61 5.95 18.54
C ARG A 104 9.39 5.83 17.23
N HIS A 105 8.99 4.89 16.37
CA HIS A 105 9.63 4.67 15.07
C HIS A 105 9.58 5.90 14.15
N ILE A 106 8.42 6.55 14.02
CA ILE A 106 8.23 7.66 13.06
C ILE A 106 8.73 9.02 13.55
N ASN A 107 9.00 9.17 14.85
CA ASN A 107 9.55 10.40 15.42
C ASN A 107 11.09 10.48 15.25
N GLY A 108 11.71 9.47 14.64
CA GLY A 108 12.97 9.64 13.92
C GLY A 108 14.24 9.74 14.78
N SER A 109 14.25 9.21 16.00
CA SER A 109 15.52 8.96 16.68
C SER A 109 16.14 7.65 16.15
N ASN A 110 17.45 7.64 15.84
CA ASN A 110 18.12 6.43 15.34
C ASN A 110 18.00 5.24 16.31
N SER A 111 17.81 5.51 17.60
CA SER A 111 17.64 4.49 18.64
C SER A 111 16.23 3.91 18.72
N ASP A 112 15.23 4.57 18.14
CA ASP A 112 13.81 4.21 18.29
C ASP A 112 13.23 3.52 17.04
N LEU A 113 14.08 3.03 16.14
CA LEU A 113 13.65 2.29 14.97
C LEU A 113 12.89 1.01 15.37
N LEU A 114 11.86 0.67 14.60
CA LEU A 114 11.06 -0.52 14.86
C LEU A 114 11.90 -1.77 14.56
N LEU A 115 12.38 -2.41 15.63
CA LEU A 115 13.13 -3.65 15.54
C LEU A 115 12.20 -4.79 15.11
N LEU A 116 12.51 -5.40 13.97
CA LEU A 116 11.93 -6.65 13.49
C LEU A 116 12.78 -7.84 13.99
N SER A 117 12.62 -9.05 13.44
CA SER A 117 13.29 -10.23 14.02
C SER A 117 14.81 -10.09 14.02
N ASN A 118 15.40 -9.63 12.91
CA ASN A 118 16.85 -9.59 12.75
C ASN A 118 17.43 -8.19 12.48
N GLY A 119 16.60 -7.18 12.17
CA GLY A 119 17.03 -5.83 11.82
C GLY A 119 15.92 -4.80 11.98
N THR A 120 16.12 -3.56 11.54
CA THR A 120 15.11 -2.50 11.72
C THR A 120 14.27 -2.24 10.48
N LEU A 121 13.01 -1.89 10.67
CA LEU A 121 12.13 -1.49 9.57
C LEU A 121 12.63 -0.20 8.93
N SER A 122 12.74 -0.20 7.59
CA SER A 122 13.30 0.94 6.86
C SER A 122 12.41 2.17 6.91
N HIS A 123 12.94 3.27 7.47
CA HIS A 123 12.22 4.53 7.61
C HIS A 123 12.64 5.55 6.55
N ILE A 124 11.65 6.08 5.83
CA ILE A 124 11.82 6.92 4.64
C ILE A 124 12.62 8.20 4.90
N GLY A 125 12.46 8.77 6.10
CA GLY A 125 13.22 9.96 6.51
C GLY A 125 14.74 9.75 6.51
N PHE A 126 15.23 8.52 6.71
CA PHE A 126 16.66 8.22 6.66
C PHE A 126 17.14 7.90 5.25
N ILE A 127 16.26 7.43 4.37
CA ILE A 127 16.59 7.15 2.98
C ILE A 127 16.67 8.44 2.15
N LEU A 128 15.77 9.40 2.42
CA LEU A 128 15.62 10.58 1.59
C LEU A 128 16.89 11.42 1.41
N PRO A 129 17.71 11.68 2.45
CA PRO A 129 18.97 12.41 2.30
C PRO A 129 19.94 11.78 1.30
N TYR A 130 19.94 10.44 1.18
CA TYR A 130 20.80 9.74 0.22
C TYR A 130 20.26 9.81 -1.21
N ILE A 131 18.93 9.88 -1.38
CA ILE A 131 18.30 9.98 -2.70
C ILE A 131 18.31 11.44 -3.21
N TYR A 132 18.06 12.39 -2.32
CA TYR A 132 18.05 13.83 -2.59
C TYR A 132 19.09 14.55 -1.72
N PRO A 133 20.38 14.45 -2.07
CA PRO A 133 21.45 15.07 -1.30
C PRO A 133 21.44 16.60 -1.39
N ASN A 134 20.77 17.17 -2.39
CA ASN A 134 20.68 18.61 -2.62
C ASN A 134 19.22 19.08 -2.52
N LEU A 135 19.05 20.33 -2.12
CA LEU A 135 17.76 21.02 -2.12
C LEU A 135 17.13 21.03 -3.52
N LEU A 136 15.87 20.64 -3.62
CA LEU A 136 15.07 20.84 -4.83
C LEU A 136 14.46 22.25 -4.86
N ASN A 137 14.51 22.91 -6.01
CA ASN A 137 13.91 24.24 -6.20
C ASN A 137 12.38 24.20 -6.21
N GLU A 138 11.81 23.08 -6.65
CA GLU A 138 10.36 22.84 -6.65
C GLU A 138 10.07 21.34 -6.55
N SER A 139 8.90 21.01 -6.00
CA SER A 139 8.31 19.68 -6.16
C SER A 139 6.81 19.71 -6.39
N GLY A 140 6.32 18.58 -6.92
CA GLY A 140 4.90 18.27 -7.00
C GLY A 140 4.28 17.84 -5.67
N ILE A 141 5.03 17.89 -4.56
CA ILE A 141 4.56 17.35 -3.27
C ILE A 141 3.57 18.33 -2.63
N ARG A 142 2.43 17.80 -2.19
CA ARG A 142 1.41 18.55 -1.43
C ARG A 142 1.20 17.92 -0.06
N LEU A 143 1.22 18.77 0.95
CA LEU A 143 1.03 18.42 2.34
C LEU A 143 -0.27 19.01 2.84
N ILE A 144 -1.11 18.19 3.48
CA ILE A 144 -2.28 18.64 4.21
C ILE A 144 -2.21 18.02 5.59
N LYS A 145 -2.40 18.83 6.62
CA LYS A 145 -2.44 18.33 7.99
C LYS A 145 -3.80 17.68 8.26
N PRO A 146 -3.86 16.38 8.64
CA PRO A 146 -5.10 15.72 9.03
C PRO A 146 -5.54 16.29 10.39
N SER A 147 -6.49 17.23 10.37
CA SER A 147 -7.02 17.86 11.58
C SER A 147 -8.44 18.36 11.35
N GLY A 148 -9.14 18.71 12.43
CA GLY A 148 -10.52 19.17 12.36
C GLY A 148 -11.53 18.05 12.06
N SER A 149 -12.69 18.42 11.54
CA SER A 149 -13.84 17.52 11.35
C SER A 149 -13.63 16.44 10.28
N PHE A 150 -12.62 16.57 9.41
CA PHE A 150 -12.30 15.62 8.34
C PHE A 150 -10.93 14.94 8.53
N SER A 151 -10.45 14.86 9.78
CA SER A 151 -9.11 14.35 10.07
C SER A 151 -8.90 12.91 9.59
N PHE A 152 -9.92 12.06 9.67
CA PHE A 152 -9.85 10.67 9.24
C PHE A 152 -9.80 10.55 7.71
N GLU A 153 -10.66 11.27 7.00
CA GLU A 153 -10.70 11.29 5.54
C GLU A 153 -9.40 11.84 4.97
N LEU A 154 -8.90 12.93 5.56
CA LEU A 154 -7.60 13.51 5.19
C LEU A 154 -6.45 12.57 5.50
N ALA A 155 -6.49 11.82 6.60
CA ALA A 155 -5.46 10.84 6.90
C ALA A 155 -5.40 9.76 5.81
N LEU A 156 -6.53 9.26 5.30
CA LEU A 156 -6.51 8.27 4.23
C LEU A 156 -6.03 8.85 2.89
N GLN A 157 -6.49 10.04 2.53
CA GLN A 157 -6.23 10.64 1.21
C GLN A 157 -4.85 11.35 1.13
N ALA A 158 -4.51 12.13 2.15
CA ALA A 158 -3.29 12.93 2.21
C ALA A 158 -2.19 12.32 3.08
N CYS A 159 -2.50 11.21 3.78
CA CYS A 159 -1.59 10.46 4.63
C CYS A 159 -1.25 11.19 5.94
N VAL A 160 -0.58 10.51 6.86
CA VAL A 160 -0.28 11.04 8.19
C VAL A 160 1.21 11.19 8.33
N SER A 161 1.74 12.36 8.00
CA SER A 161 3.16 12.70 8.14
C SER A 161 3.43 13.39 9.48
N THR A 162 4.51 13.01 10.19
CA THR A 162 4.95 13.74 11.39
C THR A 162 5.44 15.16 11.06
N GLN A 163 5.52 16.02 12.07
CA GLN A 163 6.08 17.37 11.89
C GLN A 163 7.52 17.32 11.38
N PHE A 164 8.33 16.41 11.93
CA PHE A 164 9.70 16.19 11.46
C PHE A 164 9.73 15.85 9.96
N TYR A 165 8.86 14.94 9.51
CA TYR A 165 8.81 14.56 8.10
C TYR A 165 8.30 15.71 7.23
N GLN A 166 7.27 16.44 7.65
CA GLN A 166 6.77 17.62 6.94
C GLN A 166 7.86 18.69 6.79
N ASP A 167 8.57 19.01 7.88
CA ASP A 167 9.66 19.98 7.86
C ASP A 167 10.76 19.58 6.88
N TYR A 168 11.11 18.28 6.84
CA TYR A 168 12.05 17.76 5.86
C TYR A 168 11.55 17.96 4.43
N LEU A 169 10.30 17.56 4.14
CA LEU A 169 9.71 17.68 2.80
C LEU A 169 9.62 19.14 2.33
N VAL A 170 9.28 20.07 3.22
CA VAL A 170 9.24 21.50 2.91
C VAL A 170 10.64 22.05 2.67
N ARG A 171 11.57 21.79 3.60
CA ARG A 171 12.90 22.40 3.57
C ARG A 171 13.83 21.83 2.51
N HIS A 172 13.70 20.53 2.19
CA HIS A 172 14.62 19.85 1.27
C HIS A 172 14.00 19.50 -0.07
N LEU A 173 12.68 19.27 -0.12
CA LEU A 173 11.98 18.92 -1.34
C LEU A 173 10.99 20.01 -1.79
N ALA A 174 11.02 21.21 -1.22
CA ALA A 174 10.14 22.33 -1.60
C ALA A 174 8.63 21.96 -1.65
N ALA A 175 8.19 21.08 -0.75
CA ALA A 175 6.78 20.69 -0.67
C ALA A 175 5.89 21.88 -0.28
N LYS A 176 4.68 21.94 -0.84
CA LYS A 176 3.70 23.00 -0.52
C LYS A 176 2.67 22.52 0.48
N VAL A 177 2.43 23.31 1.52
CA VAL A 177 1.42 23.03 2.55
C VAL A 177 0.10 23.70 2.17
N PHE A 178 -0.98 22.93 2.15
CA PHE A 178 -2.33 23.40 1.88
C PHE A 178 -3.09 23.60 3.18
N SER A 179 -4.09 24.48 3.15
CA SER A 179 -5.02 24.68 4.25
C SER A 179 -5.87 23.43 4.49
N THR A 180 -6.09 23.09 5.76
CA THR A 180 -7.00 22.01 6.15
C THR A 180 -8.45 22.39 5.82
N PRO A 181 -9.19 21.59 5.04
CA PRO A 181 -10.58 21.87 4.70
C PRO A 181 -11.47 21.88 5.95
N GLN A 182 -12.41 22.82 6.01
CA GLN A 182 -13.42 23.00 7.06
C GLN A 182 -14.83 22.65 6.57
N THR A 183 -15.03 22.51 5.26
CA THR A 183 -16.31 22.10 4.66
C THR A 183 -16.15 20.91 3.72
N VAL A 184 -17.24 20.20 3.43
CA VAL A 184 -17.23 19.09 2.45
C VAL A 184 -16.82 19.58 1.06
N LYS A 185 -17.24 20.80 0.66
CA LYS A 185 -16.82 21.42 -0.59
C LYS A 185 -15.31 21.62 -0.65
N GLU A 186 -14.71 22.13 0.42
CA GLU A 186 -13.25 22.27 0.51
C GLU A 186 -12.56 20.92 0.52
N LEU A 187 -13.11 19.92 1.21
CA LEU A 187 -12.58 18.56 1.20
C LEU A 187 -12.57 17.98 -0.22
N ILE A 188 -13.66 18.11 -0.98
CA ILE A 188 -13.74 17.68 -2.39
C ILE A 188 -12.66 18.37 -3.23
N LYS A 189 -12.55 19.71 -3.13
CA LYS A 189 -11.54 20.49 -3.88
C LYS A 189 -10.13 20.00 -3.59
N VAL A 190 -9.79 19.91 -2.29
CA VAL A 190 -8.45 19.50 -1.85
C VAL A 190 -8.16 18.06 -2.28
N SER A 191 -9.14 17.16 -2.16
CA SER A 191 -8.98 15.74 -2.55
C SER A 191 -8.76 15.58 -4.05
N LEU A 192 -9.50 16.31 -4.88
CA LEU A 192 -9.31 16.33 -6.34
C LEU A 192 -7.93 16.90 -6.73
N LEU A 193 -7.48 17.96 -6.04
CA LEU A 193 -6.15 18.53 -6.25
C LEU A 193 -5.05 17.53 -5.86
N THR A 194 -5.23 16.76 -4.79
CA THR A 194 -4.20 15.82 -4.32
C THR A 194 -4.20 14.50 -5.06
N ALA A 195 -5.34 14.04 -5.59
CA ALA A 195 -5.44 12.76 -6.30
C ALA A 195 -4.49 12.66 -7.50
N ARG A 196 -4.13 13.81 -8.11
CA ARG A 196 -3.21 13.90 -9.26
C ARG A 196 -1.78 14.30 -8.87
N LEU A 197 -1.53 14.60 -7.60
CA LEU A 197 -0.26 15.13 -7.12
C LEU A 197 0.43 14.15 -6.17
N GLN A 198 1.73 14.36 -5.94
CA GLN A 198 2.46 13.54 -4.99
C GLN A 198 2.08 13.95 -3.56
N SER A 199 1.56 13.01 -2.77
CA SER A 199 1.47 13.11 -1.32
C SER A 199 2.64 12.37 -0.64
N PRO A 200 2.90 12.57 0.67
CA PRO A 200 4.04 11.98 1.37
C PRO A 200 4.17 10.47 1.24
N ILE A 201 3.07 9.75 1.10
CA ILE A 201 3.08 8.29 0.94
C ILE A 201 3.76 7.85 -0.35
N TRP A 202 3.61 8.60 -1.45
CA TRP A 202 4.19 8.27 -2.75
C TRP A 202 5.71 8.37 -2.74
N ILE A 203 6.25 9.22 -1.87
CA ILE A 203 7.69 9.36 -1.65
C ILE A 203 8.30 8.07 -1.10
N THR A 204 7.51 7.28 -0.35
CA THR A 204 7.99 5.98 0.14
C THR A 204 8.22 4.95 -0.97
N MET A 205 7.72 5.20 -2.19
CA MET A 205 7.94 4.33 -3.37
C MET A 205 9.08 4.80 -4.27
N LEU A 206 9.85 5.82 -3.87
CA LEU A 206 10.95 6.29 -4.70
C LEU A 206 11.96 5.18 -4.97
N ARG A 207 12.49 5.19 -6.20
CA ARG A 207 13.42 4.16 -6.73
C ARG A 207 12.85 2.75 -6.76
N THR A 208 11.53 2.59 -6.61
CA THR A 208 10.86 1.32 -6.89
C THR A 208 10.30 1.28 -8.32
N THR A 209 10.47 0.15 -8.99
CA THR A 209 9.83 -0.18 -10.27
C THR A 209 8.66 -1.12 -9.99
N ARG A 210 7.54 -0.88 -10.67
CA ARG A 210 6.32 -1.70 -10.54
C ARG A 210 6.06 -2.47 -11.81
N LYS A 211 5.61 -3.71 -11.66
CA LYS A 211 5.04 -4.52 -12.74
C LYS A 211 3.72 -5.10 -12.27
N TRP A 212 2.74 -5.09 -13.15
CA TRP A 212 1.42 -5.68 -12.93
C TRP A 212 1.29 -6.93 -13.79
N ASP A 213 0.84 -8.02 -13.20
CA ASP A 213 0.59 -9.27 -13.91
C ASP A 213 -0.90 -9.31 -14.28
N GLY A 214 -1.26 -8.68 -15.39
CA GLY A 214 -2.61 -8.75 -15.96
C GLY A 214 -3.13 -7.44 -16.56
N LEU A 215 -4.16 -7.57 -17.40
CA LEU A 215 -5.02 -6.46 -17.81
C LEU A 215 -6.11 -6.30 -16.73
N ASN A 216 -6.18 -5.13 -16.09
CA ASN A 216 -7.33 -4.81 -15.26
C ASN A 216 -8.54 -4.60 -16.19
N PRO A 217 -9.61 -5.41 -16.12
CA PRO A 217 -10.75 -5.30 -17.02
C PRO A 217 -11.45 -3.93 -16.93
N TYR A 218 -11.37 -3.24 -15.78
CA TYR A 218 -11.92 -1.89 -15.61
C TYR A 218 -11.18 -0.81 -16.42
N ILE A 219 -9.93 -1.05 -16.84
CA ILE A 219 -9.16 -0.12 -17.70
C ILE A 219 -9.80 -0.02 -19.10
N THR A 220 -10.58 -1.01 -19.52
CA THR A 220 -11.09 -1.07 -20.90
C THR A 220 -12.33 -0.20 -21.16
N GLU A 221 -13.05 0.23 -20.12
CA GLU A 221 -14.31 0.97 -20.29
C GLU A 221 -14.17 2.50 -20.20
N THR A 222 -13.13 3.03 -19.54
CA THR A 222 -13.02 4.48 -19.28
C THR A 222 -11.57 4.98 -19.24
N ASN A 223 -11.34 6.28 -19.48
CA ASN A 223 -10.04 6.93 -19.30
C ASN A 223 -9.86 7.42 -17.85
N ASP A 224 -8.64 7.32 -17.33
CA ASP A 224 -8.21 7.70 -15.97
C ASP A 224 -8.68 9.11 -15.63
N GLU A 225 -8.41 10.05 -16.55
CA GLU A 225 -8.64 11.47 -16.38
C GLU A 225 -10.14 11.86 -16.42
N GLU A 226 -10.97 10.98 -16.98
CA GLU A 226 -12.41 11.16 -17.18
C GLU A 226 -13.25 10.38 -16.16
N THR A 227 -12.61 9.67 -15.24
CA THR A 227 -13.27 8.78 -14.28
C THR A 227 -13.00 9.21 -12.86
N LEU A 228 -14.04 9.22 -12.02
CA LEU A 228 -13.96 9.47 -10.58
C LEU A 228 -14.50 8.26 -9.80
N CYS A 229 -13.74 7.81 -8.79
CA CYS A 229 -14.23 6.87 -7.79
C CYS A 229 -14.55 7.60 -6.48
N LEU A 230 -15.77 7.45 -5.98
CA LEU A 230 -16.20 7.95 -4.68
C LEU A 230 -16.34 6.80 -3.68
N PHE A 231 -15.65 6.93 -2.57
CA PHE A 231 -15.79 6.07 -1.40
C PHE A 231 -16.57 6.87 -0.37
N LEU A 232 -17.85 6.53 -0.22
CA LEU A 232 -18.76 7.22 0.70
C LEU A 232 -18.87 6.43 1.98
N ASP A 233 -18.17 6.92 2.99
CA ASP A 233 -18.00 6.29 4.30
C ASP A 233 -19.11 6.70 5.26
N ASP A 234 -19.68 5.74 5.98
CA ASP A 234 -20.81 5.95 6.89
C ASP A 234 -20.41 6.07 8.36
N GLY A 235 -19.11 6.03 8.67
CA GLY A 235 -18.63 6.10 10.05
C GLY A 235 -18.43 4.74 10.71
N LYS A 236 -19.09 3.68 10.21
CA LYS A 236 -19.27 2.41 10.92
C LYS A 236 -18.49 1.27 10.27
N ASP A 237 -18.57 1.16 8.95
CA ASP A 237 -17.93 0.08 8.20
C ASP A 237 -16.48 0.43 7.85
N ILE A 238 -15.51 -0.28 8.45
CA ILE A 238 -14.08 -0.11 8.15
C ILE A 238 -13.70 -0.66 6.76
N GLY A 239 -14.55 -1.50 6.17
CA GLY A 239 -14.38 -2.09 4.85
C GLY A 239 -14.24 -1.03 3.76
N ILE A 240 -15.02 0.05 3.79
CA ILE A 240 -14.94 1.14 2.80
C ILE A 240 -13.61 1.91 2.92
N ALA A 241 -13.17 2.13 4.15
CA ALA A 241 -11.92 2.84 4.43
C ALA A 241 -10.68 2.01 4.02
N THR A 242 -10.70 0.71 4.30
CA THR A 242 -9.66 -0.23 3.83
C THR A 242 -9.72 -0.43 2.32
N ALA A 243 -10.91 -0.47 1.71
CA ALA A 243 -11.15 -0.42 0.26
C ALA A 243 -10.44 0.77 -0.39
N PHE A 244 -10.71 1.97 0.12
CA PHE A 244 -10.07 3.19 -0.36
C PHE A 244 -8.55 3.10 -0.27
N TRP A 245 -8.02 2.70 0.89
CA TRP A 245 -6.58 2.57 1.09
C TRP A 245 -5.99 1.61 0.06
N ASN A 246 -6.41 0.35 0.05
CA ASN A 246 -5.81 -0.69 -0.78
C ASN A 246 -5.96 -0.43 -2.29
N CYS A 247 -7.03 0.22 -2.75
CA CYS A 247 -7.21 0.55 -4.16
C CYS A 247 -6.47 1.83 -4.61
N ARG A 248 -5.80 2.55 -3.70
CA ARG A 248 -5.16 3.85 -4.00
C ARG A 248 -4.20 3.81 -5.21
N TRP A 249 -3.61 2.65 -5.51
CA TRP A 249 -2.68 2.40 -6.63
C TRP A 249 -3.33 2.04 -7.96
N ILE A 250 -4.57 1.56 -7.90
CA ILE A 250 -5.23 0.94 -9.04
C ILE A 250 -5.93 2.03 -9.84
N PHE A 251 -6.08 1.85 -11.14
CA PHE A 251 -6.93 2.71 -11.96
C PHE A 251 -8.38 2.79 -11.39
N PRO A 252 -9.07 3.96 -11.44
CA PRO A 252 -8.58 5.25 -11.88
C PRO A 252 -7.86 6.04 -10.77
N TYR A 253 -6.97 6.97 -11.11
CA TYR A 253 -6.26 7.78 -10.09
C TYR A 253 -7.15 8.74 -9.31
N ASN A 254 -8.23 9.27 -9.91
CA ASN A 254 -9.13 10.18 -9.20
C ASN A 254 -10.01 9.40 -8.22
N LYS A 255 -9.62 9.36 -6.95
CA LYS A 255 -10.40 8.74 -5.88
C LYS A 255 -10.60 9.72 -4.74
N LEU A 256 -11.85 9.81 -4.28
CA LEU A 256 -12.24 10.64 -3.16
C LEU A 256 -12.83 9.75 -2.07
N PHE A 257 -12.45 10.02 -0.83
CA PHE A 257 -13.00 9.42 0.37
C PHE A 257 -13.73 10.50 1.16
N LEU A 258 -15.06 10.39 1.26
CA LEU A 258 -15.93 11.44 1.78
C LEU A 258 -16.92 10.88 2.81
N PRO A 259 -17.33 11.68 3.81
CA PRO A 259 -18.40 11.29 4.72
C PRO A 259 -19.73 11.26 3.95
N ARG A 260 -20.38 10.09 3.91
CA ARG A 260 -21.58 9.81 3.13
C ARG A 260 -22.69 10.82 3.42
N GLU A 261 -23.09 10.97 4.68
CA GLU A 261 -24.22 11.82 5.06
C GLU A 261 -23.99 13.28 4.68
N ALA A 262 -22.77 13.79 4.92
CA ALA A 262 -22.41 15.17 4.63
C ALA A 262 -22.35 15.43 3.11
N PHE A 263 -21.88 14.46 2.32
CA PHE A 263 -21.89 14.54 0.87
C PHE A 263 -23.31 14.53 0.29
N LEU A 264 -24.18 13.64 0.77
CA LEU A 264 -25.54 13.49 0.25
C LEU A 264 -26.45 14.67 0.60
N LYS A 265 -26.18 15.40 1.69
CA LYS A 265 -26.97 16.56 2.12
C LYS A 265 -27.02 17.69 1.08
N ASP A 266 -25.98 17.85 0.26
CA ASP A 266 -25.87 18.93 -0.74
C ASP A 266 -25.37 18.38 -2.09
N ILE A 267 -25.93 17.25 -2.51
CA ILE A 267 -25.44 16.45 -3.64
C ILE A 267 -25.37 17.21 -4.98
N GLU A 268 -26.34 18.06 -5.30
CA GLU A 268 -26.39 18.82 -6.57
C GLU A 268 -25.23 19.82 -6.66
N SER A 269 -24.96 20.50 -5.56
CA SER A 269 -23.89 21.46 -5.39
C SER A 269 -22.51 20.77 -5.38
N HIS A 270 -22.40 19.59 -4.76
CA HIS A 270 -21.19 18.77 -4.85
C HIS A 270 -20.95 18.22 -6.26
N ALA A 271 -21.99 17.78 -6.97
CA ALA A 271 -21.88 17.34 -8.37
C ALA A 271 -21.44 18.48 -9.28
N SER A 272 -22.03 19.67 -9.12
CA SER A 272 -21.63 20.87 -9.87
C SER A 272 -20.16 21.22 -9.64
N LEU A 273 -19.70 21.16 -8.39
CA LEU A 273 -18.29 21.37 -8.05
C LEU A 273 -17.35 20.33 -8.69
N ILE A 274 -17.75 19.06 -8.70
CA ILE A 274 -16.97 18.01 -9.35
C ILE A 274 -16.87 18.27 -10.86
N VAL A 275 -17.98 18.65 -11.51
CA VAL A 275 -18.00 18.98 -12.95
C VAL A 275 -17.14 20.21 -13.24
N GLU A 276 -17.12 21.21 -12.36
CA GLU A 276 -16.24 22.38 -12.49
C GLU A 276 -14.76 21.98 -12.48
N PHE A 277 -14.37 21.08 -11.56
CA PHE A 277 -12.98 20.62 -11.42
C PHE A 277 -12.57 19.56 -12.45
N MET A 278 -13.53 18.74 -12.89
CA MET A 278 -13.34 17.70 -13.90
C MET A 278 -14.35 17.88 -15.04
N PRO A 279 -14.20 18.89 -15.91
CA PRO A 279 -15.17 19.17 -16.96
C PRO A 279 -15.35 18.04 -17.98
N SER A 280 -14.35 17.15 -18.09
CA SER A 280 -14.32 15.96 -18.94
C SER A 280 -14.79 14.68 -18.23
N ILE A 281 -15.37 14.76 -17.03
CA ILE A 281 -15.87 13.58 -16.33
C ILE A 281 -16.93 12.87 -17.19
N ARG A 282 -16.77 11.55 -17.36
CA ARG A 282 -17.67 10.68 -18.12
C ARG A 282 -18.19 9.51 -17.30
N ALA A 283 -17.50 9.15 -16.22
CA ALA A 283 -17.88 8.04 -15.37
C ALA A 283 -17.66 8.35 -13.89
N LEU A 284 -18.61 7.88 -13.09
CA LEU A 284 -18.61 7.90 -11.64
C LEU A 284 -18.83 6.48 -11.11
N PHE A 285 -17.85 5.96 -10.38
CA PHE A 285 -17.98 4.72 -9.64
C PHE A 285 -18.12 5.04 -8.16
N VAL A 286 -19.11 4.46 -7.50
CA VAL A 286 -19.38 4.73 -6.08
C VAL A 286 -19.34 3.46 -5.28
N THR A 287 -18.57 3.48 -4.21
CA THR A 287 -18.47 2.41 -3.22
C THR A 287 -19.01 2.92 -1.89
N THR A 288 -20.06 2.29 -1.37
CA THR A 288 -20.68 2.67 -0.10
C THR A 288 -21.48 1.50 0.49
N PRO A 289 -21.61 1.38 1.82
CA PRO A 289 -22.39 0.32 2.44
C PRO A 289 -23.85 0.50 2.05
N SER A 290 -24.38 -0.41 1.24
CA SER A 290 -25.73 -0.28 0.69
C SER A 290 -26.34 -1.62 0.33
N SER A 291 -27.66 -1.72 0.53
CA SER A 291 -28.46 -2.76 -0.09
C SER A 291 -28.52 -2.54 -1.60
N ARG A 292 -28.95 -3.56 -2.35
CA ARG A 292 -29.14 -3.41 -3.81
C ARG A 292 -30.14 -2.30 -4.15
N GLU A 293 -31.21 -2.16 -3.36
CA GLU A 293 -32.25 -1.14 -3.57
C GLU A 293 -31.72 0.27 -3.28
N ASP A 294 -30.97 0.43 -2.19
CA ASP A 294 -30.33 1.71 -1.85
C ASP A 294 -29.30 2.11 -2.91
N ALA A 295 -28.52 1.17 -3.42
CA ALA A 295 -27.54 1.42 -4.47
C ALA A 295 -28.20 1.88 -5.79
N LEU A 296 -29.33 1.27 -6.17
CA LEU A 296 -30.11 1.70 -7.33
C LEU A 296 -30.68 3.10 -7.14
N THR A 297 -31.20 3.39 -5.94
CA THR A 297 -31.73 4.72 -5.59
C THR A 297 -30.62 5.77 -5.67
N LEU A 298 -29.47 5.51 -5.04
CA LEU A 298 -28.31 6.39 -5.06
C LEU A 298 -27.78 6.60 -6.49
N CYS A 299 -27.75 5.55 -7.31
CA CYS A 299 -27.36 5.63 -8.71
C CYS A 299 -28.23 6.64 -9.47
N ASN A 300 -29.55 6.57 -9.30
CA ASN A 300 -30.48 7.50 -9.96
C ASN A 300 -30.35 8.94 -9.43
N ILE A 301 -30.20 9.11 -8.12
CA ILE A 301 -29.98 10.44 -7.51
C ILE A 301 -28.72 11.09 -8.09
N LEU A 302 -27.61 10.36 -8.15
CA LEU A 302 -26.35 10.85 -8.69
C LEU A 302 -26.46 11.17 -10.19
N LYS A 303 -27.08 10.28 -10.98
CA LYS A 303 -27.33 10.55 -12.41
C LYS A 303 -28.07 11.87 -12.61
N ASN A 304 -29.14 12.09 -11.85
CA ASN A 304 -29.93 13.30 -11.92
C ASN A 304 -29.14 14.54 -11.48
N ALA A 305 -28.35 14.44 -10.41
CA ALA A 305 -27.52 15.54 -9.90
C ALA A 305 -26.45 15.97 -10.91
N PHE A 306 -25.76 15.01 -11.56
CA PHE A 306 -24.78 15.32 -12.60
C PHE A 306 -25.43 15.85 -13.88
N ALA A 307 -26.60 15.31 -14.28
CA ALA A 307 -27.36 15.85 -15.41
C ALA A 307 -27.79 17.30 -15.17
N ALA A 308 -28.27 17.62 -13.95
CA ALA A 308 -28.59 18.98 -13.54
C ALA A 308 -27.37 19.92 -13.55
N ALA A 309 -26.18 19.39 -13.27
CA ALA A 309 -24.90 20.09 -13.42
C ALA A 309 -24.41 20.21 -14.88
N GLY A 310 -25.21 19.77 -15.87
CA GLY A 310 -24.88 19.86 -17.30
C GLY A 310 -23.94 18.76 -17.81
N ARG A 311 -23.92 17.60 -17.15
CA ARG A 311 -23.11 16.44 -17.55
C ARG A 311 -23.89 15.13 -17.47
N GLU A 312 -24.13 14.52 -18.63
CA GLU A 312 -24.57 13.13 -18.69
C GLU A 312 -23.36 12.21 -18.53
N ILE A 313 -23.34 11.43 -17.46
CA ILE A 313 -22.24 10.52 -17.13
C ILE A 313 -22.76 9.11 -16.85
N LEU A 314 -21.88 8.12 -17.04
CA LEU A 314 -22.09 6.78 -16.54
C LEU A 314 -21.97 6.80 -15.01
N VAL A 315 -22.96 6.28 -14.30
CA VAL A 315 -22.90 6.09 -12.84
C VAL A 315 -23.07 4.62 -12.52
N LYS A 316 -22.11 4.03 -11.79
CA LYS A 316 -22.22 2.69 -11.20
C LYS A 316 -22.04 2.80 -9.68
N VAL A 317 -22.92 2.15 -8.93
CA VAL A 317 -22.87 2.08 -7.47
C VAL A 317 -22.72 0.62 -7.07
N ALA A 318 -21.63 0.29 -6.37
CA ALA A 318 -21.40 -1.05 -5.84
C ALA A 318 -22.31 -1.32 -4.64
N TYR A 319 -22.85 -2.53 -4.56
CA TYR A 319 -23.65 -3.01 -3.43
C TYR A 319 -23.04 -4.31 -2.89
N ARG A 320 -23.23 -4.55 -1.59
CA ARG A 320 -22.77 -5.71 -0.80
C ARG A 320 -21.26 -5.91 -0.70
N ASP A 321 -20.56 -6.10 -1.81
CA ASP A 321 -19.12 -6.40 -1.78
C ASP A 321 -18.40 -5.51 -2.80
N PHE A 322 -17.67 -4.51 -2.32
CA PHE A 322 -16.59 -3.97 -3.14
C PHE A 322 -15.51 -5.04 -3.20
N HIS A 323 -15.55 -5.86 -4.26
CA HIS A 323 -14.48 -6.82 -4.50
C HIS A 323 -13.22 -6.08 -4.92
N PHE A 324 -12.18 -6.25 -4.12
CA PHE A 324 -10.82 -6.05 -4.56
C PHE A 324 -10.52 -7.04 -5.68
N ASP A 325 -10.36 -6.54 -6.90
CA ASP A 325 -9.48 -7.21 -7.84
C ASP A 325 -8.05 -6.98 -7.33
N ALA A 326 -7.59 -7.91 -6.48
CA ALA A 326 -6.19 -7.96 -6.12
C ALA A 326 -5.41 -8.35 -7.37
N ILE A 327 -4.82 -7.36 -8.04
CA ILE A 327 -3.96 -7.62 -9.18
C ILE A 327 -2.58 -7.96 -8.64
N PRO A 328 -2.07 -9.18 -8.87
CA PRO A 328 -0.71 -9.53 -8.50
C PRO A 328 0.24 -8.52 -9.13
N GLY A 329 1.11 -7.97 -8.30
CA GLY A 329 2.05 -6.95 -8.72
C GLY A 329 3.36 -7.13 -7.99
N THR A 330 4.46 -6.87 -8.70
CA THR A 330 5.79 -6.89 -8.09
C THR A 330 6.33 -5.48 -7.99
N ASN A 331 6.69 -5.09 -6.78
CA ASN A 331 7.55 -3.95 -6.53
C ASN A 331 8.98 -4.44 -6.39
N SER A 332 9.88 -3.73 -7.05
CA SER A 332 11.31 -4.01 -7.03
C SER A 332 12.11 -2.71 -6.96
N SER A 333 13.36 -2.78 -6.55
CA SER A 333 14.25 -1.64 -6.39
C SER A 333 15.63 -2.00 -6.92
N GLY A 334 16.25 -1.03 -7.58
CA GLY A 334 17.56 -1.19 -8.19
C GLY A 334 17.56 -2.06 -9.44
N GLU A 335 18.77 -2.44 -9.86
CA GLU A 335 18.97 -3.27 -11.04
C GLU A 335 18.73 -4.75 -10.72
N THR A 336 18.16 -5.48 -11.69
CA THR A 336 18.08 -6.94 -11.60
C THR A 336 19.47 -7.53 -11.81
N LEU A 337 19.97 -8.26 -10.83
CA LEU A 337 21.27 -8.93 -10.93
C LEU A 337 21.08 -10.40 -11.30
N ASN A 338 21.85 -10.84 -12.30
CA ASN A 338 21.91 -12.23 -12.72
C ASN A 338 23.26 -12.81 -12.32
N PHE A 339 23.25 -13.87 -11.52
CA PHE A 339 24.45 -14.57 -11.09
C PHE A 339 24.37 -16.02 -11.51
N THR A 340 25.37 -16.50 -12.22
CA THR A 340 25.58 -17.94 -12.40
C THR A 340 26.68 -18.39 -11.44
N ARG A 341 26.39 -19.43 -10.66
CA ARG A 341 27.29 -19.99 -9.65
C ARG A 341 27.26 -21.52 -9.70
N LEU A 342 28.41 -22.11 -9.44
CA LEU A 342 28.51 -23.54 -9.15
C LEU A 342 27.91 -23.81 -7.78
N ILE A 343 27.12 -24.88 -7.71
CA ILE A 343 26.63 -25.50 -6.49
C ILE A 343 27.85 -26.12 -5.80
N THR A 344 28.07 -25.74 -4.54
CA THR A 344 29.21 -26.22 -3.76
C THR A 344 29.04 -27.71 -3.40
N PRO A 345 30.10 -28.40 -2.96
CA PRO A 345 30.01 -29.83 -2.64
C PRO A 345 29.04 -30.19 -1.51
N ASP A 346 28.68 -29.21 -0.66
CA ASP A 346 27.63 -29.31 0.37
C ASP A 346 26.22 -29.00 -0.19
N ASP A 347 26.09 -28.98 -1.52
CA ASP A 347 24.89 -28.69 -2.31
C ASP A 347 24.26 -27.29 -2.04
N SER A 348 25.07 -26.35 -1.52
CA SER A 348 24.65 -24.96 -1.28
C SER A 348 25.09 -23.98 -2.38
N VAL A 349 24.50 -22.78 -2.37
CA VAL A 349 24.90 -21.65 -3.23
C VAL A 349 24.92 -20.38 -2.41
N ARG A 350 26.06 -19.68 -2.41
CA ARG A 350 26.28 -18.46 -1.63
C ARG A 350 26.40 -17.24 -2.54
N PHE A 351 25.75 -16.15 -2.16
CA PHE A 351 25.81 -14.89 -2.89
C PHE A 351 25.64 -13.70 -1.94
N GLU A 352 26.11 -12.54 -2.39
CA GLU A 352 25.89 -11.27 -1.71
C GLU A 352 24.79 -10.50 -2.44
N PRO A 353 23.60 -10.35 -1.83
CA PRO A 353 22.50 -9.71 -2.51
C PRO A 353 22.66 -8.17 -2.51
N PRO A 354 22.14 -7.47 -3.54
CA PRO A 354 22.33 -6.03 -3.68
C PRO A 354 21.55 -5.23 -2.65
N VAL A 355 22.19 -4.19 -2.11
CA VAL A 355 21.53 -3.26 -1.18
C VAL A 355 20.77 -2.20 -1.99
N PRO A 356 19.46 -1.96 -1.72
CA PRO A 356 18.71 -0.88 -2.32
C PRO A 356 19.39 0.48 -2.09
N ILE A 357 19.23 1.39 -3.05
CA ILE A 357 19.78 2.74 -2.95
C ILE A 357 19.29 3.42 -1.66
N GLY A 358 20.22 4.08 -0.97
CA GLY A 358 19.95 4.82 0.27
C GLY A 358 19.76 3.95 1.52
N HIS A 359 19.94 2.63 1.41
CA HIS A 359 19.92 1.71 2.55
C HIS A 359 21.32 1.26 2.92
N GLN A 360 21.49 0.88 4.19
CA GLN A 360 22.68 0.20 4.67
C GLN A 360 22.35 -1.25 5.04
N LYS A 361 23.28 -2.16 4.72
CA LYS A 361 23.12 -3.60 4.88
C LYS A 361 22.96 -4.03 6.35
N THR A 362 23.47 -3.26 7.30
CA THR A 362 23.51 -3.62 8.72
C THR A 362 22.46 -2.92 9.56
N GLU A 363 21.77 -1.91 9.00
CA GLU A 363 20.82 -1.08 9.75
C GLU A 363 19.37 -1.46 9.44
N PHE A 364 19.04 -1.67 8.15
CA PHE A 364 17.65 -1.82 7.70
C PHE A 364 17.36 -3.17 7.05
N THR A 365 16.15 -3.66 7.29
CA THR A 365 15.61 -4.89 6.71
C THR A 365 14.85 -4.61 5.41
N PHE A 366 15.16 -5.37 4.35
CA PHE A 366 14.47 -5.33 3.06
C PHE A 366 14.43 -6.71 2.39
N GLY A 367 13.49 -6.91 1.47
CA GLY A 367 13.24 -8.21 0.84
C GLY A 367 13.87 -8.35 -0.54
N TYR A 368 13.82 -9.56 -1.10
CA TYR A 368 14.26 -9.85 -2.45
C TYR A 368 13.28 -10.77 -3.16
N ASN A 369 13.02 -10.49 -4.44
CA ASN A 369 12.42 -11.46 -5.35
C ASN A 369 13.56 -12.28 -5.97
N VAL A 370 13.45 -13.60 -5.90
CA VAL A 370 14.49 -14.53 -6.38
C VAL A 370 13.88 -15.52 -7.36
N GLU A 371 14.44 -15.56 -8.56
CA GLU A 371 14.15 -16.59 -9.55
C GLU A 371 15.39 -17.50 -9.67
N VAL A 372 15.18 -18.81 -9.48
CA VAL A 372 16.23 -19.83 -9.47
C VAL A 372 16.05 -20.74 -10.68
N LYS A 373 17.09 -20.87 -11.51
CA LYS A 373 17.11 -21.79 -12.66
C LYS A 373 18.36 -22.65 -12.61
N LEU A 374 18.20 -23.97 -12.65
CA LEU A 374 19.35 -24.84 -12.91
C LEU A 374 19.76 -24.69 -14.37
N VAL A 375 21.07 -24.66 -14.65
CA VAL A 375 21.58 -24.55 -16.03
C VAL A 375 21.15 -25.76 -16.88
N SER A 376 20.81 -26.88 -16.25
CA SER A 376 20.17 -28.04 -16.87
C SER A 376 18.76 -27.79 -17.41
N GLY A 377 18.17 -26.61 -17.16
CA GLY A 377 16.79 -26.26 -17.54
C GLY A 377 15.72 -26.76 -16.57
N ARG A 378 16.11 -27.50 -15.51
CA ARG A 378 15.20 -27.94 -14.45
C ARG A 378 14.82 -26.77 -13.54
N GLN A 379 13.56 -26.73 -13.12
CA GLN A 379 13.09 -25.79 -12.10
C GLN A 379 13.33 -26.36 -10.70
N LEU A 380 13.83 -25.50 -9.80
CA LEU A 380 13.94 -25.82 -8.39
C LEU A 380 12.59 -25.58 -7.72
N SER A 381 12.06 -26.59 -7.03
CA SER A 381 10.89 -26.45 -6.17
C SER A 381 11.37 -26.33 -4.72
N MET A 382 11.27 -25.14 -4.15
CA MET A 382 11.59 -24.91 -2.74
C MET A 382 10.32 -25.08 -1.91
N PRO A 383 10.34 -25.85 -0.82
CA PRO A 383 9.19 -25.93 0.07
C PRO A 383 8.98 -24.57 0.76
N SER A 384 7.78 -24.01 0.67
CA SER A 384 7.39 -22.75 1.31
C SER A 384 7.28 -22.95 2.82
N THR A 385 8.39 -22.86 3.55
CA THR A 385 8.45 -23.00 5.01
C THR A 385 8.75 -21.66 5.68
N GLN A 386 8.37 -21.48 6.95
CA GLN A 386 8.83 -20.31 7.71
C GLN A 386 10.36 -20.18 7.69
N ALA A 387 11.11 -21.28 7.73
CA ALA A 387 12.57 -21.25 7.67
C ALA A 387 13.16 -20.80 6.30
N SER A 388 12.40 -20.94 5.21
CA SER A 388 12.80 -20.48 3.86
C SER A 388 12.26 -19.09 3.52
N SER A 389 11.23 -18.63 4.23
CA SER A 389 10.64 -17.29 4.14
C SER A 389 11.12 -16.33 5.23
N VAL A 390 11.86 -16.80 6.25
CA VAL A 390 12.64 -15.97 7.18
C VAL A 390 13.78 -15.39 6.37
N LEU A 391 13.36 -14.44 5.53
CA LEU A 391 14.12 -13.40 4.94
C LEU A 391 15.40 -13.90 4.27
N LEU A 392 15.35 -13.94 2.94
CA LEU A 392 16.51 -13.58 2.13
C LEU A 392 16.98 -12.13 2.43
N THR A 393 16.90 -11.63 3.66
CA THR A 393 17.44 -10.33 4.02
C THR A 393 18.95 -10.36 3.89
N ASN A 394 19.47 -9.16 3.70
CA ASN A 394 20.85 -8.76 3.90
C ASN A 394 21.54 -9.25 5.20
N GLU A 395 20.81 -9.87 6.13
CA GLU A 395 21.33 -10.34 7.43
C GLU A 395 21.58 -11.85 7.52
N LEU A 396 21.45 -12.61 6.43
CA LEU A 396 22.00 -13.98 6.32
C LEU A 396 23.54 -14.05 6.37
N TRP A 397 24.19 -13.00 6.87
CA TRP A 397 25.63 -12.91 7.06
C TRP A 397 26.13 -13.64 8.30
N GLN A 398 25.25 -14.01 9.24
CA GLN A 398 25.65 -14.81 10.40
C GLN A 398 25.32 -16.30 10.31
N ASN A 399 24.48 -16.71 9.36
CA ASN A 399 24.32 -18.11 8.99
C ASN A 399 24.13 -18.17 7.48
N SER A 400 25.13 -18.70 6.77
CA SER A 400 25.08 -19.07 5.37
C SER A 400 23.67 -19.44 4.91
N LEU A 401 23.19 -18.79 3.84
CA LEU A 401 22.06 -19.28 3.05
C LEU A 401 22.32 -20.74 2.67
N LEU A 402 21.75 -21.65 3.45
CA LEU A 402 21.66 -23.06 3.14
C LEU A 402 20.39 -23.23 2.31
N VAL A 403 20.57 -23.14 0.99
CA VAL A 403 19.71 -23.87 0.08
C VAL A 403 20.25 -25.29 0.11
N THR A 404 19.72 -26.13 1.00
CA THR A 404 19.95 -27.58 0.92
C THR A 404 19.06 -28.11 -0.18
N MET A 405 19.67 -28.61 -1.28
CA MET A 405 18.96 -29.35 -2.31
C MET A 405 18.80 -30.82 -1.95
#